data_AF-A0A401ST87-F1
#
_entry.id   AF-A0A401ST87-F1
#
_cell.length_a   1.000
_cell.length_b   1.000
_cell.length_c   1.000
_cell.angle_alpha   90.00
_cell.angle_beta   90.00
_cell.angle_gamma   90.00
#
_symmetry.space_group_name_H-M   'P 1'
#
loop_
_entity.id
_entity.type
_entity.pdbx_description
1 polymer ?
#
loop_
_entity_poly.entity_id
_entity_poly.type
_entity_poly.pdbx_seq_one_letter_code
_entity_poly.pdbx_strand_id
1 'polypeptide(L)'
;MGGSGSTKRVSFEADENDQITVVKGIRLSDSVISRMRDASSPTDKSQSSPAGPSSSTGTCPPSPVQPIVTDDEVRKRMSKESAQERNEQDLRLQKRLEHDKPYVHDEISKVLQRERDAASDNLIKAILRERALTEEERVKAKHATKQLEEKEKELQKLNAYYKEQVTRLEDRSAQFYKLTAEQYQKAVSEVESKFKKYKSQPICAELQGEVLRCYQKNPEQTLSCSALAKQYIHCINYAKQSLLSKGG
;
A
#
# COMPACT_ATOMS: atom_id res chain seq x y z
N MET A 1 16.03 -12.63 -4.29
CA MET A 1 15.88 -11.77 -5.48
C MET A 1 14.90 -12.48 -6.43
N GLY A 2 13.81 -11.97 -6.96
CA GLY A 2 12.99 -10.76 -6.76
C GLY A 2 11.65 -11.08 -7.43
N GLY A 3 10.54 -11.00 -6.70
CA GLY A 3 9.21 -11.35 -7.22
C GLY A 3 8.59 -10.16 -7.94
N SER A 4 8.44 -10.26 -9.26
CA SER A 4 7.75 -9.25 -10.07
C SER A 4 6.23 -9.39 -9.91
N GLY A 5 5.68 -8.79 -8.85
CA GLY A 5 4.25 -8.72 -8.59
C GLY A 5 3.61 -7.53 -9.32
N SER A 6 3.03 -7.78 -10.49
CA SER A 6 2.24 -6.79 -11.23
C SER A 6 0.98 -6.39 -10.44
N THR A 7 1.07 -5.33 -9.64
CA THR A 7 -0.07 -4.74 -8.91
C THR A 7 -0.95 -3.96 -9.88
N LYS A 8 -2.04 -4.60 -10.36
CA LYS A 8 -3.13 -3.91 -11.08
C LYS A 8 -3.80 -2.92 -10.12
N ARG A 9 -3.53 -1.62 -10.29
CA ARG A 9 -4.23 -0.55 -9.55
C ARG A 9 -5.55 -0.25 -10.26
N VAL A 10 -6.66 -0.37 -9.55
CA VAL A 10 -8.02 -0.08 -10.03
C VAL A 10 -8.43 1.28 -9.48
N SER A 11 -8.98 2.16 -10.33
CA SER A 11 -9.58 3.42 -9.90
C SER A 11 -11.04 3.18 -9.49
N PHE A 12 -11.45 3.70 -8.34
CA PHE A 12 -12.84 3.65 -7.88
C PHE A 12 -13.43 5.05 -7.97
N GLU A 13 -14.55 5.19 -8.70
CA GLU A 13 -15.36 6.40 -8.69
C GLU A 13 -16.70 6.05 -8.01
N ALA A 14 -17.07 6.85 -7.01
CA ALA A 14 -18.35 6.73 -6.32
C ALA A 14 -19.35 7.67 -7.01
N ASP A 15 -20.55 7.15 -7.33
CA ASP A 15 -21.63 7.96 -7.88
C ASP A 15 -22.39 8.74 -6.79
N GLU A 16 -23.33 9.59 -7.19
CA GLU A 16 -24.13 10.44 -6.29
C GLU A 16 -25.04 9.63 -5.32
N ASN A 17 -25.15 8.31 -5.52
CA ASN A 17 -25.97 7.40 -4.74
C ASN A 17 -25.11 6.43 -3.88
N ASP A 18 -23.84 6.76 -3.66
CA ASP A 18 -22.89 5.98 -2.85
C ASP A 18 -22.63 4.55 -3.40
N GLN A 19 -22.95 4.29 -4.68
CA GLN A 19 -22.60 3.03 -5.34
C GLN A 19 -21.20 3.11 -5.97
N ILE A 20 -20.35 2.16 -5.59
CA ILE A 20 -18.98 2.06 -6.11
C ILE A 20 -19.05 1.44 -7.51
N THR A 21 -18.80 2.24 -8.54
CA THR A 21 -18.65 1.71 -9.91
C THR A 21 -17.18 1.42 -10.20
N VAL A 22 -16.89 0.18 -10.58
CA VAL A 22 -15.53 -0.25 -10.92
C VAL A 22 -15.31 -0.03 -12.41
N VAL A 23 -14.89 1.18 -12.78
CA VAL A 23 -14.60 1.53 -14.17
C VAL A 23 -13.27 0.90 -14.59
N LYS A 24 -13.31 -0.04 -15.54
CA LYS A 24 -12.11 -0.71 -16.07
C LYS A 24 -11.37 0.22 -17.04
N GLY A 25 -10.73 1.25 -16.50
CA GLY A 25 -9.88 2.16 -17.26
C GLY A 25 -8.54 1.51 -17.63
N ILE A 26 -8.10 1.71 -18.87
CA ILE A 26 -6.73 1.41 -19.29
C ILE A 26 -5.84 2.54 -18.77
N ARG A 27 -5.04 2.28 -17.73
CA ARG A 27 -4.01 3.22 -17.28
C ARG A 27 -2.81 3.14 -18.20
N LEU A 28 -2.50 4.25 -18.88
CA LEU A 28 -1.25 4.42 -19.60
C LEU A 28 -0.10 4.40 -18.58
N SER A 29 0.99 3.70 -18.90
CA SER A 29 2.20 3.69 -18.07
C SER A 29 2.80 5.10 -17.98
N ASP A 30 3.51 5.42 -16.90
CA ASP A 30 4.17 6.73 -16.72
C ASP A 30 5.02 7.13 -17.93
N SER A 31 5.68 6.17 -18.58
CA SER A 31 6.47 6.37 -19.80
C SER A 31 5.66 6.86 -21.02
N VAL A 32 4.37 6.49 -21.10
CA VAL A 32 3.45 6.92 -22.16
C VAL A 32 2.84 8.28 -21.81
N ILE A 33 2.54 8.51 -20.53
CA ILE A 33 2.05 9.79 -20.01
C ILE A 33 3.10 10.89 -20.22
N SER A 34 4.38 10.62 -19.96
CA SER A 34 5.47 11.57 -20.21
C SER A 34 5.58 11.95 -21.69
N ARG A 35 5.52 10.96 -22.61
CA ARG A 35 5.56 11.25 -24.05
C ARG A 35 4.38 12.08 -24.52
N MET A 36 3.19 11.83 -23.99
CA MET A 36 1.99 12.62 -24.34
C MET A 36 2.07 14.04 -23.77
N ARG A 37 2.73 14.23 -22.62
CA ARG A 37 2.99 15.54 -22.03
C ARG A 37 4.06 16.31 -22.82
N ASP A 38 5.11 15.64 -23.28
CA ASP A 38 6.19 16.24 -24.08
C ASP A 38 5.73 16.61 -25.50
N ALA A 39 4.77 15.88 -26.06
CA ALA A 39 4.15 16.19 -27.35
C ALA A 39 3.27 17.47 -27.35
N SER A 40 3.05 18.08 -26.18
CA SER A 40 2.20 19.27 -26.03
C SER A 40 2.96 20.59 -25.81
N SER A 41 4.25 20.64 -26.20
CA SER A 41 5.00 21.90 -26.30
C SER A 41 5.35 22.20 -27.77
N PRO A 42 5.07 23.42 -28.29
CA PRO A 42 5.54 23.79 -29.62
C PRO A 42 7.05 23.98 -29.54
N THR A 43 7.79 23.06 -30.14
CA THR A 43 9.23 23.21 -30.35
C THR A 43 9.43 24.22 -31.47
N ASP A 44 9.74 25.44 -31.07
CA ASP A 44 10.27 26.43 -31.99
C ASP A 44 11.69 26.03 -32.40
N LYS A 45 11.94 26.19 -33.70
CA LYS A 45 13.09 25.66 -34.41
C LYS A 45 14.33 26.49 -34.08
N SER A 46 15.46 25.83 -33.83
CA SER A 46 16.78 26.45 -34.01
C SER A 46 17.82 25.36 -34.27
N GLN A 47 17.74 24.78 -35.46
CA GLN A 47 18.77 23.92 -36.02
C GLN A 47 19.37 24.66 -37.23
N SER A 48 20.61 25.14 -37.09
CA SER A 48 21.43 25.54 -38.24
C SER A 48 22.87 25.11 -38.00
N SER A 49 23.30 24.18 -38.85
CA SER A 49 24.64 23.62 -38.95
C SER A 49 25.71 24.67 -39.32
N PRO A 50 27.00 24.39 -39.07
CA PRO A 50 28.11 25.14 -39.65
C PRO A 50 28.49 24.58 -41.03
N ALA A 51 28.49 25.44 -42.04
CA ALA A 51 29.06 25.22 -43.37
C ALA A 51 29.45 26.61 -43.91
N GLY A 52 30.60 26.91 -44.52
CA GLY A 52 31.86 26.25 -44.84
C GLY A 52 32.84 27.39 -45.24
N PRO A 53 34.08 27.09 -45.67
CA PRO A 53 35.06 28.11 -46.03
C PRO A 53 34.99 28.49 -47.52
N SER A 54 35.15 29.76 -47.87
CA SER A 54 35.49 30.17 -49.24
C SER A 54 36.11 31.56 -49.34
N SER A 55 37.05 31.65 -50.26
CA SER A 55 38.03 32.68 -50.55
C SER A 55 37.56 33.83 -51.47
N SER A 56 38.44 34.85 -51.56
CA SER A 56 38.77 35.71 -52.71
C SER A 56 37.81 36.81 -53.21
N THR A 57 38.20 38.07 -52.99
CA THR A 57 38.43 39.16 -53.98
C THR A 57 39.00 40.34 -53.17
N GLY A 58 40.07 41.06 -53.50
CA GLY A 58 40.74 41.30 -54.76
C GLY A 58 40.64 42.79 -55.09
N THR A 59 41.48 43.67 -54.51
CA THR A 59 41.87 44.97 -55.12
C THR A 59 43.15 45.55 -54.48
N CYS A 60 44.21 45.65 -55.29
CA CYS A 60 45.39 46.55 -55.14
C CYS A 60 45.00 48.00 -55.56
N PRO A 61 45.83 49.08 -55.44
CA PRO A 61 47.30 49.15 -55.54
C PRO A 61 47.97 50.26 -54.66
N PRO A 62 49.21 50.74 -54.94
CA PRO A 62 50.50 50.07 -55.03
C PRO A 62 51.56 50.61 -54.03
N SER A 63 52.70 49.90 -53.95
CA SER A 63 53.95 50.18 -53.23
C SER A 63 54.57 51.58 -53.46
N PRO A 64 55.61 51.99 -52.70
CA PRO A 64 56.97 51.57 -53.09
C PRO A 64 57.98 51.28 -51.95
N VAL A 65 58.75 50.23 -52.19
CA VAL A 65 60.23 50.20 -52.14
C VAL A 65 60.91 50.35 -50.76
N GLN A 66 61.48 49.24 -50.30
CA GLN A 66 62.57 49.24 -49.33
C GLN A 66 63.82 49.92 -49.91
N PRO A 67 64.74 50.37 -49.04
CA PRO A 67 66.08 49.84 -49.23
C PRO A 67 66.62 49.18 -47.95
N ILE A 68 67.13 47.98 -48.16
CA ILE A 68 68.20 47.39 -47.35
C ILE A 68 69.40 48.33 -47.46
N VAL A 69 69.85 48.83 -46.30
CA VAL A 69 71.23 49.27 -46.12
C VAL A 69 71.73 48.64 -44.82
N THR A 70 72.84 47.93 -44.98
CA THR A 70 73.66 47.28 -43.97
C THR A 70 74.18 48.29 -42.94
N ASP A 71 73.82 48.07 -41.68
CA ASP A 71 74.66 48.40 -40.52
C ASP A 71 74.09 47.61 -39.31
N ASP A 72 74.72 46.48 -38.97
CA ASP A 72 74.27 45.57 -37.89
C ASP A 72 74.16 46.32 -36.54
N GLU A 73 74.97 47.38 -36.38
CA GLU A 73 74.96 48.30 -35.25
C GLU A 73 73.68 49.17 -35.22
N VAL A 74 73.23 49.68 -36.37
CA VAL A 74 72.04 50.53 -36.50
C VAL A 74 70.76 49.70 -36.31
N ARG A 75 70.68 48.49 -36.86
CA ARG A 75 69.52 47.59 -36.64
C ARG A 75 69.40 47.15 -35.19
N LYS A 76 70.53 46.92 -34.51
CA LYS A 76 70.58 46.58 -33.08
C LYS A 76 70.21 47.78 -32.20
N ARG A 77 70.61 49.01 -32.56
CA ARG A 77 70.18 50.25 -31.88
C ARG A 77 68.69 50.51 -32.04
N MET A 78 68.15 50.43 -33.27
CA MET A 78 66.72 50.56 -33.53
C MET A 78 65.89 49.50 -32.79
N SER A 79 66.39 48.26 -32.68
CA SER A 79 65.70 47.19 -31.92
C SER A 79 65.73 47.41 -30.41
N LYS A 80 66.83 47.97 -29.88
CA LYS A 80 66.97 48.35 -28.46
C LYS A 80 66.12 49.56 -28.10
N GLU A 81 66.09 50.57 -28.96
CA GLU A 81 65.26 51.77 -28.82
C GLU A 81 63.77 51.41 -28.86
N SER A 82 63.36 50.58 -29.83
CA SER A 82 61.98 50.08 -29.89
C SER A 82 61.60 49.17 -28.71
N ALA A 83 62.56 48.43 -28.14
CA ALA A 83 62.33 47.67 -26.90
C ALA A 83 62.23 48.57 -25.67
N GLN A 84 62.99 49.66 -25.62
CA GLN A 84 62.95 50.66 -24.56
C GLN A 84 61.63 51.44 -24.61
N GLU A 85 61.17 51.85 -25.79
CA GLU A 85 59.86 52.48 -25.99
C GLU A 85 58.70 51.57 -25.54
N ARG A 86 58.76 50.27 -25.87
CA ARG A 86 57.79 49.28 -25.36
C ARG A 86 57.78 49.20 -23.84
N ASN A 87 58.97 49.14 -23.22
CA ASN A 87 59.08 49.09 -21.76
C ASN A 87 58.54 50.37 -21.10
N GLU A 88 58.76 51.54 -21.69
CA GLU A 88 58.19 52.80 -21.20
C GLU A 88 56.67 52.84 -21.38
N GLN A 89 56.15 52.31 -22.48
CA GLN A 89 54.71 52.17 -22.72
C GLN A 89 54.07 51.22 -21.69
N ASP A 90 54.72 50.10 -21.39
CA ASP A 90 54.28 49.12 -20.41
C ASP A 90 54.27 49.72 -18.99
N LEU A 91 55.31 50.47 -18.62
CA LEU A 91 55.36 51.21 -17.34
C LEU A 91 54.23 52.24 -17.21
N ARG A 92 53.88 52.95 -18.29
CA ARG A 92 52.75 53.89 -18.31
C ARG A 92 51.42 53.17 -18.16
N LEU A 93 51.25 52.01 -18.78
CA LEU A 93 50.07 51.17 -18.64
C LEU A 93 49.95 50.63 -17.20
N GLN A 94 51.04 50.13 -16.62
CA GLN A 94 51.07 49.64 -15.25
C GLN A 94 50.66 50.73 -14.25
N LYS A 95 51.19 51.95 -14.40
CA LYS A 95 50.81 53.08 -13.53
C LYS A 95 49.32 53.41 -13.60
N ARG A 96 48.70 53.32 -14.79
CA ARG A 96 47.25 53.50 -14.94
C ARG A 96 46.46 52.39 -14.24
N LEU A 97 46.86 51.12 -14.43
CA LEU A 97 46.21 49.99 -13.77
C LEU A 97 46.32 50.07 -12.24
N GLU A 98 47.48 50.47 -11.71
CA GLU A 98 47.66 50.67 -10.26
C GLU A 98 46.83 51.82 -9.73
N HIS A 99 46.63 52.87 -10.51
CA HIS A 99 45.75 53.99 -10.17
C HIS A 99 44.27 53.58 -10.17
N ASP A 100 43.83 52.75 -11.12
CA ASP A 100 42.44 52.29 -11.24
C ASP A 100 42.08 51.14 -10.28
N LYS A 101 43.08 50.38 -9.83
CA LYS A 101 42.94 49.24 -8.90
C LYS A 101 42.13 49.54 -7.61
N PRO A 102 42.39 50.62 -6.83
CA PRO A 102 41.62 50.92 -5.63
C PRO A 102 40.16 51.25 -5.94
N TYR A 103 39.89 51.94 -7.05
CA TYR A 103 38.53 52.28 -7.48
C TYR A 103 37.73 51.01 -7.83
N VAL A 104 38.32 50.12 -8.63
CA VAL A 104 37.71 48.84 -8.98
C VAL A 104 37.49 47.97 -7.73
N HIS A 105 38.47 47.93 -6.82
CA HIS A 105 38.35 47.17 -5.57
C HIS A 105 37.23 47.69 -4.65
N ASP A 106 37.10 49.01 -4.51
CA ASP A 106 36.01 49.65 -3.75
C ASP A 106 34.64 49.33 -4.35
N GLU A 107 34.50 49.42 -5.68
CA GLU A 107 33.22 49.13 -6.34
C GLU A 107 32.84 47.64 -6.24
N ILE A 108 33.81 46.72 -6.39
CA ILE A 108 33.60 45.28 -6.11
C ILE A 108 33.19 45.07 -4.65
N SER A 109 33.82 45.76 -3.70
CA SER A 109 33.49 45.65 -2.27
C SER A 109 32.06 46.11 -1.98
N LYS A 110 31.62 47.22 -2.58
CA LYS A 110 30.22 47.69 -2.47
C LYS A 110 29.24 46.70 -3.06
N VAL A 111 29.53 46.14 -4.24
CA VAL A 111 28.67 45.14 -4.88
C VAL A 111 28.58 43.88 -3.99
N LEU A 112 29.71 43.35 -3.52
CA LEU A 112 29.73 42.18 -2.63
C LEU A 112 28.96 42.43 -1.32
N GLN A 113 29.06 43.64 -0.77
CA GLN A 113 28.31 44.00 0.43
C GLN A 113 26.81 44.03 0.18
N ARG A 114 26.36 44.66 -0.92
CA ARG A 114 24.94 44.67 -1.32
C ARG A 114 24.40 43.26 -1.56
N GLU A 115 25.17 42.40 -2.23
CA GLU A 115 24.80 41.00 -2.45
C GLU A 115 24.69 40.22 -1.14
N ARG A 116 25.63 40.43 -0.19
CA ARG A 116 25.58 39.82 1.13
C ARG A 116 24.34 40.28 1.92
N ASP A 117 24.05 41.57 1.91
CA ASP A 117 22.90 42.15 2.62
C ASP A 117 21.58 41.66 2.00
N ALA A 118 21.48 41.63 0.67
CA ALA A 118 20.32 41.08 -0.03
C ALA A 118 20.14 39.58 0.25
N ALA A 119 21.23 38.80 0.27
CA ALA A 119 21.20 37.38 0.63
C ALA A 119 20.76 37.17 2.10
N SER A 120 21.25 37.99 3.02
CA SER A 120 20.85 37.98 4.43
C SER A 120 19.37 38.30 4.61
N ASP A 121 18.88 39.34 3.95
CA ASP A 121 17.46 39.73 3.98
C ASP A 121 16.57 38.63 3.40
N ASN A 122 16.99 38.00 2.30
CA ASN A 122 16.28 36.88 1.70
C ASN A 122 16.23 35.67 2.65
N LEU A 123 17.33 35.36 3.34
CA LEU A 123 17.37 34.30 4.35
C LEU A 123 16.43 34.60 5.52
N ILE A 124 16.46 35.83 6.06
CA ILE A 124 15.56 36.24 7.15
C ILE A 124 14.10 36.09 6.73
N LYS A 125 13.74 36.54 5.51
CA LYS A 125 12.39 36.39 4.95
C LYS A 125 11.99 34.92 4.80
N ALA A 126 12.90 34.06 4.34
CA ALA A 126 12.63 32.63 4.23
C ALA A 126 12.38 31.99 5.60
N ILE A 127 13.21 32.28 6.61
CA ILE A 127 13.04 31.77 7.98
C ILE A 127 11.70 32.20 8.58
N LEU A 128 11.30 33.46 8.39
CA LEU A 128 10.02 33.96 8.90
C LEU A 128 8.82 33.26 8.23
N ARG A 129 8.89 33.00 6.92
CA ARG A 129 7.85 32.25 6.20
C ARG A 129 7.75 30.82 6.70
N GLU A 130 8.88 30.13 6.84
CA GLU A 130 8.90 28.76 7.38
C GLU A 130 8.31 28.69 8.80
N ARG A 131 8.66 29.64 9.67
CA ARG A 131 8.07 29.73 11.02
C ARG A 131 6.56 29.96 11.00
N ALA A 132 6.07 30.79 10.08
CA ALA A 132 4.64 31.04 9.94
C ALA A 132 3.89 29.78 9.46
N LEU A 133 4.42 29.10 8.45
CA LEU A 133 3.83 27.86 7.92
C LEU A 133 3.83 26.75 8.96
N THR A 134 4.94 26.55 9.67
CA THR A 134 5.04 25.52 10.72
C THR A 134 4.08 25.77 11.89
N GLU A 135 3.90 27.03 12.31
CA GLU A 135 2.93 27.34 13.36
C GLU A 135 1.49 27.15 12.87
N GLU A 136 1.17 27.52 11.62
CA GLU A 136 -0.13 27.27 11.02
C GLU A 136 -0.44 25.77 10.93
N GLU A 137 0.52 24.96 10.46
CA GLU A 137 0.42 23.51 10.43
C GLU A 137 0.25 22.92 11.83
N ARG A 138 0.98 23.43 12.82
CA ARG A 138 0.85 22.99 14.22
C ARG A 138 -0.54 23.29 14.78
N VAL A 139 -1.11 24.46 14.49
CA VAL A 139 -2.46 24.82 14.92
C VAL A 139 -3.50 23.96 14.21
N LYS A 140 -3.36 23.74 12.90
CA LYS A 140 -4.22 22.83 12.12
C LYS A 140 -4.18 21.40 12.67
N ALA A 141 -2.99 20.87 12.93
CA ALA A 141 -2.80 19.55 13.52
C ALA A 141 -3.47 19.45 14.89
N LYS A 142 -3.29 20.44 15.77
CA LYS A 142 -3.97 20.49 17.08
C LYS A 142 -5.50 20.53 16.98
N HIS A 143 -6.03 21.24 15.99
CA HIS A 143 -7.47 21.29 15.78
C HIS A 143 -7.99 19.94 15.28
N ALA A 144 -7.30 19.33 14.31
CA ALA A 144 -7.63 18.00 13.80
C ALA A 144 -7.59 16.95 14.91
N THR A 145 -6.59 16.96 15.80
CA THR A 145 -6.53 16.01 16.92
C THR A 145 -7.71 16.16 17.88
N LYS A 146 -8.14 17.40 18.16
CA LYS A 146 -9.31 17.64 19.02
C LYS A 146 -10.60 17.12 18.38
N GLN A 147 -10.79 17.40 17.08
CA GLN A 147 -11.95 16.89 16.35
C GLN A 147 -11.97 15.36 16.34
N LEU A 148 -10.82 14.72 16.11
CA LEU A 148 -10.72 13.26 16.14
C LEU A 148 -11.06 12.70 17.52
N GLU A 149 -10.59 13.31 18.61
CA GLU A 149 -10.91 12.88 19.97
C GLU A 149 -12.41 13.01 20.28
N GLU A 150 -13.06 14.10 19.83
CA GLU A 150 -14.52 14.28 19.95
C GLU A 150 -15.28 13.19 19.18
N LYS A 151 -14.87 12.92 17.93
CA LYS A 151 -15.46 11.87 17.09
C LYS A 151 -15.26 10.47 17.66
N GLU A 152 -14.09 10.20 18.23
CA GLU A 152 -13.81 8.93 18.89
C GLU A 152 -14.69 8.74 20.13
N LYS A 153 -14.90 9.79 20.93
CA LYS A 153 -15.84 9.75 22.06
C LYS A 153 -17.28 9.53 21.63
N GLU A 154 -17.73 10.17 20.55
CA GLU A 154 -19.05 9.92 19.98
C GLU A 154 -19.18 8.45 19.56
N LEU A 155 -18.24 7.96 18.75
CA LEU A 155 -18.24 6.57 18.27
C LEU A 155 -18.20 5.57 19.43
N GLN A 156 -17.43 5.84 20.48
CA GLN A 156 -17.34 4.99 21.66
C GLN A 156 -18.68 4.90 22.41
N LYS A 157 -19.42 6.02 22.54
CA LYS A 157 -20.77 6.02 23.14
C LYS A 157 -21.75 5.18 22.32
N LEU A 158 -21.74 5.34 20.99
CA LEU A 158 -22.58 4.54 20.09
C LEU A 158 -22.22 3.05 20.17
N ASN A 159 -20.93 2.71 20.19
CA ASN A 159 -20.47 1.34 20.32
C ASN A 159 -20.93 0.72 21.65
N ALA A 160 -20.75 1.42 22.77
CA ALA A 160 -21.20 0.96 24.08
C ALA A 160 -22.72 0.73 24.11
N TYR A 161 -23.49 1.65 23.54
CA TYR A 161 -24.95 1.52 23.44
C TYR A 161 -25.39 0.28 22.64
N TYR A 162 -24.84 0.08 21.44
CA TYR A 162 -25.19 -1.09 20.62
C TYR A 162 -24.70 -2.39 21.23
N LYS A 163 -23.53 -2.38 21.87
CA LYS A 163 -23.02 -3.54 22.60
C LYS A 163 -23.96 -3.94 23.74
N GLU A 164 -24.44 -2.97 24.52
CA GLU A 164 -25.41 -3.21 25.59
C GLU A 164 -26.73 -3.77 25.04
N GLN A 165 -27.22 -3.24 23.92
CA GLN A 165 -28.43 -3.79 23.27
C GLN A 165 -28.25 -5.24 22.84
N VAL A 166 -27.12 -5.57 22.20
CA VAL A 166 -26.82 -6.93 21.76
C VAL A 166 -26.74 -7.86 22.96
N THR A 167 -25.98 -7.50 24.00
CA THR A 167 -25.88 -8.31 25.22
C THR A 167 -27.24 -8.52 25.89
N ARG A 168 -28.08 -7.47 25.95
CA ARG A 168 -29.44 -7.60 26.50
C ARG A 168 -30.32 -8.55 25.68
N LEU A 169 -30.21 -8.52 24.35
CA LEU A 169 -30.93 -9.43 23.47
C LEU A 169 -30.43 -10.87 23.62
N GLU A 170 -29.12 -11.07 23.68
CA GLU A 170 -28.47 -12.36 23.92
C GLU A 170 -28.90 -12.94 25.27
N ASP A 171 -28.90 -12.15 26.34
CA ASP A 171 -29.34 -12.57 27.68
C ASP A 171 -30.81 -12.99 27.68
N ARG A 172 -31.69 -12.18 27.06
CA ARG A 172 -33.11 -12.51 26.97
C ARG A 172 -33.35 -13.77 26.14
N SER A 173 -32.60 -13.94 25.05
CA SER A 173 -32.64 -15.13 24.20
C SER A 173 -32.17 -16.37 24.97
N ALA A 174 -31.05 -16.28 25.69
CA ALA A 174 -30.50 -17.36 26.49
C ALA A 174 -31.48 -17.79 27.61
N GLN A 175 -32.12 -16.83 28.29
CA GLN A 175 -33.17 -17.11 29.27
C GLN A 175 -34.36 -17.83 28.63
N PHE A 176 -34.79 -17.39 27.45
CA PHE A 176 -35.87 -18.06 26.72
C PHE A 176 -35.51 -19.49 26.35
N TYR A 177 -34.31 -19.73 25.83
CA TYR A 177 -33.83 -21.09 25.51
C TYR A 177 -33.75 -21.98 26.75
N LYS A 178 -33.25 -21.44 27.87
CA LYS A 178 -33.17 -22.18 29.13
C LYS A 178 -34.56 -22.60 29.63
N LEU A 179 -35.50 -21.66 29.71
CA LEU A 179 -36.88 -21.96 30.12
C LEU A 179 -37.55 -22.95 29.17
N THR A 180 -37.32 -22.81 27.86
CA THR A 180 -37.87 -23.73 26.86
C THR A 180 -37.32 -25.14 27.03
N ALA A 181 -36.00 -25.27 27.25
CA ALA A 181 -35.36 -26.56 27.51
C ALA A 181 -35.85 -27.21 28.82
N GLU A 182 -36.00 -26.42 29.89
CA GLU A 182 -36.52 -26.90 31.17
C GLU A 182 -37.98 -27.38 31.05
N GLN A 183 -38.84 -26.61 30.37
CA GLN A 183 -40.24 -26.99 30.14
C GLN A 183 -40.34 -28.23 29.24
N TYR A 184 -39.53 -28.31 28.20
CA TYR A 184 -39.46 -29.49 27.34
C TYR A 184 -39.04 -30.73 28.15
N GLN A 185 -37.96 -30.63 28.93
CA GLN A 185 -37.47 -31.74 29.75
C GLN A 185 -38.52 -32.18 30.78
N LYS A 186 -39.25 -31.22 31.38
CA LYS A 186 -40.35 -31.50 32.30
C LYS A 186 -41.51 -32.20 31.61
N ALA A 187 -41.90 -31.76 30.41
CA ALA A 187 -42.93 -32.42 29.62
C ALA A 187 -42.52 -33.84 29.24
N VAL A 188 -41.26 -34.05 28.84
CA VAL A 188 -40.71 -35.38 28.55
C VAL A 188 -40.77 -36.26 29.79
N SER A 189 -40.32 -35.79 30.96
CA SER A 189 -40.34 -36.60 32.19
C SER A 189 -41.77 -36.91 32.67
N GLU A 190 -42.70 -35.96 32.52
CA GLU A 190 -44.11 -36.19 32.82
C GLU A 190 -44.71 -37.27 31.91
N VAL A 191 -44.44 -37.21 30.60
CA VAL A 191 -44.86 -38.24 29.65
C VAL A 191 -44.20 -39.59 29.99
N GLU A 192 -42.90 -39.63 30.23
CA GLU A 192 -42.20 -40.86 30.61
C GLU A 192 -42.73 -41.47 31.92
N SER A 193 -43.20 -40.65 32.87
CA SER A 193 -43.81 -41.15 34.11
C SER A 193 -45.21 -41.74 33.90
N LYS A 194 -45.99 -41.17 32.98
CA LYS A 194 -47.35 -41.60 32.66
C LYS A 194 -47.35 -42.85 31.78
N PHE A 195 -46.36 -42.98 30.90
CA PHE A 195 -46.24 -44.10 29.99
C PHE A 195 -45.19 -45.10 30.49
N LYS A 196 -45.64 -46.29 30.89
CA LYS A 196 -44.72 -47.40 31.18
C LYS A 196 -43.87 -47.66 29.93
N LYS A 197 -42.55 -47.50 30.05
CA LYS A 197 -41.60 -48.05 29.07
C LYS A 197 -41.81 -49.55 29.04
N TYR A 198 -42.54 -50.05 28.04
CA TYR A 198 -42.68 -51.48 27.81
C TYR A 198 -41.31 -52.02 27.42
N LYS A 199 -40.57 -52.52 28.41
CA LYS A 199 -39.45 -53.40 28.16
C LYS A 199 -40.06 -54.70 27.63
N SER A 200 -40.16 -54.83 26.32
CA SER A 200 -40.44 -56.11 25.66
C SER A 200 -39.35 -57.06 26.13
N GLN A 201 -39.68 -57.93 27.08
CA GLN A 201 -38.79 -59.00 27.49
C GLN A 201 -38.94 -60.10 26.44
N PRO A 202 -37.88 -60.43 25.69
CA PRO A 202 -37.96 -61.43 24.65
C PRO A 202 -38.37 -62.77 25.27
N ILE A 203 -39.54 -63.27 24.85
CA ILE A 203 -40.10 -64.53 25.31
C ILE A 203 -39.19 -65.66 24.84
N CYS A 204 -38.83 -66.58 25.74
CA CYS A 204 -37.94 -67.72 25.47
C CYS A 204 -36.52 -67.33 25.01
N ALA A 205 -36.01 -66.15 25.38
CA ALA A 205 -34.69 -65.66 24.96
C ALA A 205 -33.53 -66.61 25.30
N GLU A 206 -33.56 -67.23 26.49
CA GLU A 206 -32.55 -68.19 26.92
C GLU A 206 -32.53 -69.44 26.01
N LEU A 207 -33.70 -70.02 25.76
CA LEU A 207 -33.86 -71.18 24.85
C LEU A 207 -33.47 -70.82 23.41
N GLN A 208 -33.79 -69.60 22.97
CA GLN A 208 -33.35 -69.10 21.67
C GLN A 208 -31.82 -69.07 21.58
N GLY A 209 -31.16 -68.58 22.63
CA GLY A 209 -29.70 -68.56 22.75
C GLY A 209 -29.09 -69.97 22.74
N GLU A 210 -29.69 -70.93 23.44
CA GLU A 210 -29.22 -72.31 23.48
C GLU A 210 -29.37 -73.05 22.13
N VAL A 211 -30.50 -72.86 21.44
CA VAL A 211 -30.73 -73.43 20.11
C VAL A 211 -29.72 -72.88 19.11
N LEU A 212 -29.52 -71.56 19.09
CA LEU A 212 -28.53 -70.93 18.21
C LEU A 212 -27.11 -71.43 18.50
N ARG A 213 -26.74 -71.54 19.78
CA ARG A 213 -25.44 -72.07 20.21
C ARG A 213 -25.26 -73.54 19.79
N CYS A 214 -26.31 -74.34 19.81
CA CYS A 214 -26.26 -75.74 19.40
C CYS A 214 -26.04 -75.88 17.89
N TYR A 215 -26.75 -75.10 17.07
CA TYR A 215 -26.58 -75.13 15.61
C TYR A 215 -25.21 -74.61 15.17
N GLN A 216 -24.68 -73.60 15.85
CA GLN A 216 -23.31 -73.12 15.60
C GLN A 216 -22.26 -74.20 15.87
N LYS A 217 -22.48 -75.06 16.88
CA LYS A 217 -21.58 -76.16 17.22
C LYS A 217 -21.74 -77.39 16.31
N ASN A 218 -22.90 -77.56 15.68
CA ASN A 218 -23.25 -78.76 14.90
C ASN A 218 -23.80 -78.40 13.51
N PRO A 219 -23.00 -77.79 12.62
CA PRO A 219 -23.48 -77.29 11.32
C PRO A 219 -23.95 -78.41 10.38
N GLU A 220 -23.29 -79.57 10.38
CA GLU A 220 -23.65 -80.72 9.53
C GLU A 220 -24.60 -81.72 10.22
N GLN A 221 -24.84 -81.56 11.53
CA GLN A 221 -25.64 -82.48 12.35
C GLN A 221 -26.73 -81.74 13.13
N THR A 222 -27.50 -80.90 12.43
CA THR A 222 -28.54 -80.03 13.00
C THR A 222 -29.63 -80.81 13.77
N LEU A 223 -29.88 -82.07 13.40
CA LEU A 223 -30.84 -82.94 14.08
C LEU A 223 -30.47 -83.26 15.54
N SER A 224 -29.19 -83.16 15.92
CA SER A 224 -28.74 -83.30 17.32
C SER A 224 -29.33 -82.22 18.24
N CYS A 225 -29.64 -81.04 17.68
CA CYS A 225 -30.26 -79.92 18.38
C CYS A 225 -31.80 -79.99 18.42
N SER A 226 -32.41 -81.05 17.87
CA SER A 226 -33.86 -81.17 17.73
C SER A 226 -34.61 -81.15 19.07
N ALA A 227 -34.01 -81.66 20.15
CA ALA A 227 -34.59 -81.60 21.49
C ALA A 227 -34.70 -80.16 22.01
N LEU A 228 -33.64 -79.36 21.85
CA LEU A 228 -33.60 -77.93 22.20
C LEU A 228 -34.59 -77.13 21.34
N ALA A 229 -34.64 -77.41 20.04
CA ALA A 229 -35.59 -76.74 19.14
C ALA A 229 -37.05 -77.03 19.51
N LYS A 230 -37.38 -78.27 19.90
CA LYS A 230 -38.71 -78.63 20.40
C LYS A 230 -39.07 -77.89 21.69
N GLN A 231 -38.13 -77.75 22.62
CA GLN A 231 -38.34 -76.99 23.86
C GLN A 231 -38.59 -75.50 23.58
N TYR A 232 -37.84 -74.91 22.65
CA TYR A 232 -38.04 -73.53 22.23
C TYR A 232 -39.43 -73.31 21.61
N ILE A 233 -39.85 -74.19 20.70
CA ILE A 233 -41.19 -74.13 20.08
C ILE A 233 -42.29 -74.30 21.12
N HIS A 234 -42.13 -75.23 22.07
CA HIS A 234 -43.07 -75.44 23.16
C HIS A 234 -43.21 -74.16 24.02
N CYS A 235 -42.09 -73.53 24.36
CA CYS A 235 -42.08 -72.28 25.10
C CYS A 235 -42.82 -71.15 24.35
N ILE A 236 -42.60 -71.00 23.04
CA ILE A 236 -43.32 -70.01 22.21
C ILE A 236 -44.82 -70.29 22.22
N ASN A 237 -45.23 -71.54 21.99
CA ASN A 237 -46.64 -71.89 21.89
C ASN A 237 -47.37 -71.72 23.23
N TYR A 238 -46.72 -72.09 24.32
CA TYR A 238 -47.23 -71.84 25.67
C TYR A 238 -47.42 -70.34 25.92
N ALA A 239 -46.43 -69.52 25.56
CA ALA A 239 -46.54 -68.07 25.73
C ALA A 239 -47.64 -67.45 24.85
N LYS A 240 -47.79 -67.91 23.60
CA LYS A 240 -48.90 -67.51 22.71
C LYS A 240 -50.26 -67.83 23.34
N GLN A 241 -50.45 -69.05 23.86
CA GLN A 241 -51.69 -69.45 24.53
C GLN A 241 -51.95 -68.64 25.80
N SER A 242 -50.91 -68.40 26.61
CA SER A 242 -51.02 -67.64 27.86
C SER A 242 -51.42 -66.17 27.63
N LEU A 243 -50.92 -65.56 26.55
CA LEU A 243 -51.31 -64.19 26.17
C LEU A 243 -52.74 -64.11 25.63
N LEU A 244 -53.19 -65.11 24.88
CA LEU A 244 -54.56 -65.18 24.36
C LEU A 244 -55.60 -65.47 25.46
N SER A 245 -55.23 -66.18 26.53
CA SER A 245 -56.14 -66.56 27.62
C SER A 245 -56.36 -65.47 28.68
N LYS A 246 -55.52 -64.43 28.76
CA LYS A 246 -55.60 -63.36 29.78
C LYS A 246 -56.25 -62.06 29.29
N GLY A 247 -56.78 -62.04 28.07
CA GLY A 247 -57.40 -60.88 27.44
C GLY A 247 -58.93 -60.88 27.40
N GLY A 248 -59.59 -61.56 28.35
CA GLY A 248 -61.06 -61.60 28.51
C GLY A 248 -61.52 -60.83 29.73
#